data_AF-A0A5E3WD81-F1
#
_entry.id   AF-A0A5E3WD81-F1
#
_cell.length_a   1.000
_cell.length_b   1.000
_cell.length_c   1.000
_cell.angle_alpha   90.00
_cell.angle_beta   90.00
_cell.angle_gamma   90.00
#
_symmetry.space_group_name_H-M   'P 1'
#
loop_
_entity.id
_entity.type
_entity.pdbx_description
1 polymer ?
#
loop_
_entity_poly.entity_id
_entity_poly.type
_entity_poly.pdbx_seq_one_letter_code
_entity_poly.pdbx_strand_id
1 'polypeptide(L)'
;MSPLSLNATQEAQVLELVFRSAASSTIPTLLLESFMMGVLLAFIPIGSYLLYVKSRSYMPFVSILWMVLVTMLTHWALSLRDLESTLAGRSMGFSTSLIDLAHAANASKAAAHGEHRAHHAHLGDGAVFGSVFVFGQAWRHLLPLVTETVLFGFASSLFAIAAYIVVRRSCSHWRSRFDLIIPAMVSLMYTLSLIHWAIALRCFTVLPKYAMSGAPLSFQTHIKGLDISLLIVFSLNAVMSDSIVLWRMCVVWERTSSVRMIGAVLLIATLGLNIANIVVLHRIMVYTRWFPRNSRDSEIITTYGLTPVGLAAAFLSLATNLFATVLVGTKAWIHRRQVSHQFGPKTRRTLAGRVMELLVESGVVYTAIWLLYCISFFRQITTQTVFGPDSNESLVTAVDHLDGAMAQLTSIYPLAVFILIALDKIHHSRVSQPSRSDEWPRGKNRAVNVSLEIDVQIERSTSLSPKSAIRMAPLQYTDRSPSVLDDTKPLDSGVDEALE
;
A
#
# COMPACT_ATOMS: atom_id res chain seq x y z
N MET A 1 15.11 43.75 22.12
CA MET A 1 16.36 43.11 22.59
C MET A 1 17.08 42.64 21.36
N SER A 2 18.22 43.24 21.03
CA SER A 2 19.13 42.72 20.01
C SER A 2 19.50 41.27 20.39
N PRO A 3 19.38 40.28 19.49
CA PRO A 3 19.81 38.93 19.79
C PRO A 3 21.28 38.98 20.17
N LEU A 4 21.68 38.28 21.24
CA LEU A 4 23.09 38.07 21.55
C LEU A 4 23.76 37.58 20.26
N SER A 5 24.73 38.33 19.73
CA SER A 5 25.54 37.86 18.61
C SER A 5 26.47 36.77 19.13
N LEU A 6 25.94 35.56 19.25
CA LEU A 6 26.71 34.38 19.60
C LEU A 6 27.72 34.12 18.49
N ASN A 7 28.93 33.69 18.88
CA ASN A 7 29.90 33.21 17.90
C ASN A 7 29.44 31.84 17.36
N ALA A 8 29.84 31.47 16.14
CA ALA A 8 29.42 30.23 15.47
C ALA A 8 29.67 28.96 16.31
N THR A 9 30.75 28.92 17.10
CA THR A 9 31.02 27.82 18.04
C THR A 9 29.97 27.74 19.15
N GLN A 10 29.53 28.87 19.69
CA GLN A 10 28.51 28.90 20.75
C GLN A 10 27.14 28.50 20.20
N GLU A 11 26.79 28.93 18.98
CA GLU A 11 25.58 28.48 18.29
C GLU A 11 25.61 26.96 18.07
N ALA A 12 26.74 26.41 17.64
CA ALA A 12 26.92 24.97 17.44
C ALA A 12 26.71 24.18 18.74
N GLN A 13 27.25 24.64 19.86
CA GLN A 13 27.08 24.01 21.17
C GLN A 13 25.63 24.04 21.65
N VAL A 14 24.94 25.17 21.48
CA VAL A 14 23.51 25.29 21.82
C VAL A 14 22.70 24.31 20.96
N LEU A 15 22.98 24.24 19.66
CA LEU A 15 22.26 23.36 18.74
C LEU A 15 22.50 21.87 19.06
N GLU A 16 23.74 21.49 19.39
CA GLU A 16 24.07 20.13 19.86
C GLU A 16 23.24 19.74 21.11
N LEU A 17 23.14 20.64 22.09
CA LEU A 17 22.35 20.41 23.30
C LEU A 17 20.85 20.27 22.98
N VAL A 18 20.33 21.11 22.08
CA VAL A 18 18.93 21.06 21.63
C VAL A 18 18.65 19.73 20.94
N PHE A 19 19.51 19.28 20.02
CA PHE A 19 19.36 17.98 19.37
C PHE A 19 19.37 16.83 20.37
N ARG A 20 20.30 16.87 21.33
CA ARG A 20 20.41 15.83 22.35
C ARG A 20 19.18 15.79 23.26
N SER A 21 18.65 16.95 23.64
CA SER A 21 17.41 17.06 24.39
C SER A 21 16.25 16.51 23.56
N ALA A 22 16.06 17.00 22.33
CA ALA A 22 14.96 16.57 21.46
C ALA A 22 14.98 15.06 21.19
N ALA A 23 16.17 14.47 20.93
CA ALA A 23 16.34 13.05 20.70
C ALA A 23 15.96 12.17 21.91
N SER A 24 16.11 12.69 23.14
CA SER A 24 15.81 11.94 24.36
C SER A 24 14.39 12.15 24.88
N SER A 25 13.80 13.34 24.73
CA SER A 25 12.49 13.68 25.30
C SER A 25 11.37 13.83 24.27
N THR A 26 11.61 14.58 23.20
CA THR A 26 10.54 15.08 22.31
C THR A 26 10.28 14.15 21.13
N ILE A 27 11.32 13.49 20.60
CA ILE A 27 11.17 12.59 19.46
C ILE A 27 10.42 11.30 19.83
N PRO A 28 10.71 10.61 20.94
CA PRO A 28 9.95 9.41 21.32
C PRO A 28 8.45 9.69 21.53
N THR A 29 8.12 10.84 22.13
CA THR A 29 6.74 11.28 22.34
C THR A 29 6.05 11.61 21.03
N LEU A 30 6.70 12.35 20.14
CA LEU A 30 6.18 12.62 18.79
C LEU A 30 5.96 11.34 17.98
N LEU A 31 6.86 10.35 18.04
CA LEU A 31 6.68 9.07 17.34
C LEU A 31 5.49 8.29 17.91
N LEU A 32 5.29 8.31 19.22
CA LEU A 32 4.10 7.70 19.84
C LEU A 32 2.82 8.41 19.40
N GLU A 33 2.80 9.74 19.40
CA GLU A 33 1.68 10.54 18.89
C GLU A 33 1.40 10.24 17.42
N SER A 34 2.44 10.11 16.60
CA SER A 34 2.34 9.75 15.18
C SER A 34 1.72 8.36 15.00
N PHE A 35 2.13 7.37 15.79
CA PHE A 35 1.54 6.04 15.76
C PHE A 35 0.06 6.10 16.14
N MET A 36 -0.29 6.81 17.23
CA MET A 36 -1.67 6.98 17.67
C MET A 36 -2.53 7.73 16.64
N MET A 37 -1.97 8.72 15.94
CA MET A 37 -2.63 9.41 14.83
C MET A 37 -3.02 8.43 13.72
N GLY A 38 -2.10 7.52 13.35
CA GLY A 38 -2.37 6.44 12.41
C GLY A 38 -3.50 5.51 12.85
N VAL A 39 -3.51 5.14 14.13
CA VAL A 39 -4.56 4.31 14.74
C VAL A 39 -5.92 5.01 14.67
N LEU A 40 -6.00 6.30 15.02
CA LEU A 40 -7.23 7.09 14.96
C LEU A 40 -7.74 7.24 13.52
N LEU A 41 -6.84 7.45 12.55
CA LEU A 41 -7.18 7.53 11.12
C LEU A 41 -7.79 6.23 10.58
N ALA A 42 -7.45 5.06 11.15
CA ALA A 42 -8.06 3.79 10.78
C ALA A 42 -9.41 3.57 11.48
N PHE A 43 -9.45 3.71 12.82
CA PHE A 43 -10.64 3.33 13.59
C PHE A 43 -11.79 4.31 13.50
N ILE A 44 -11.55 5.62 13.36
CA ILE A 44 -12.63 6.61 13.36
C ILE A 44 -13.51 6.51 12.11
N PRO A 45 -12.98 6.41 10.88
CA PRO A 45 -13.79 6.19 9.68
C PRO A 45 -14.55 4.84 9.72
N ILE A 46 -13.87 3.76 10.11
CA ILE A 46 -14.47 2.43 10.20
C ILE A 46 -15.59 2.41 11.26
N GLY A 47 -15.32 2.96 12.45
CA GLY A 47 -16.29 3.06 13.54
C GLY A 47 -17.48 3.94 13.16
N SER A 48 -17.23 5.07 12.50
CA SER A 48 -18.28 5.97 11.99
C SER A 48 -19.18 5.26 10.99
N TYR A 49 -18.61 4.51 10.05
CA TYR A 49 -19.36 3.72 9.08
C TYR A 49 -20.23 2.66 9.78
N LEU A 50 -19.68 1.93 10.75
CA LEU A 50 -20.41 0.91 11.49
C LEU A 50 -21.56 1.48 12.34
N LEU A 51 -21.34 2.64 12.98
CA LEU A 51 -22.38 3.33 13.75
C LEU A 51 -23.49 3.88 12.84
N TYR A 52 -23.10 4.47 11.71
CA TYR A 52 -24.03 5.01 10.73
C TYR A 52 -24.95 3.93 10.15
N VAL A 53 -24.41 2.76 9.83
CA VAL A 53 -25.20 1.61 9.32
C VAL A 53 -26.16 1.06 10.39
N LYS A 54 -25.80 1.15 11.68
CA LYS A 54 -26.62 0.59 12.76
C LYS A 54 -27.83 1.46 13.12
N SER A 55 -27.68 2.78 13.20
CA SER A 55 -28.81 3.71 13.40
C SER A 55 -28.39 5.17 13.21
N ARG A 56 -29.28 5.97 12.62
CA ARG A 56 -29.11 7.43 12.49
C ARG A 56 -29.09 8.16 13.83
N SER A 57 -29.55 7.52 14.91
CA SER A 57 -29.51 8.05 16.28
C SER A 57 -28.09 8.22 16.84
N TYR A 58 -27.06 7.61 16.23
CA TYR A 58 -25.66 7.73 16.67
C TYR A 58 -24.90 8.91 16.04
N MET A 59 -25.57 9.79 15.28
CA MET A 59 -24.92 10.97 14.68
C MET A 59 -24.13 11.86 15.65
N PRO A 60 -24.58 12.18 16.88
CA PRO A 60 -23.76 12.98 17.80
C PRO A 60 -22.46 12.27 18.19
N PHE A 61 -22.47 10.94 18.36
CA PHE A 61 -21.26 10.17 18.64
C PHE A 61 -20.28 10.18 17.48
N VAL A 62 -20.79 10.06 16.24
CA VAL A 62 -19.96 10.19 15.03
C VAL A 62 -19.32 11.57 14.98
N SER A 63 -20.08 12.64 15.22
CA SER A 63 -19.55 14.01 15.25
C SER A 63 -18.44 14.19 16.29
N ILE A 64 -18.62 13.67 17.52
CA ILE A 64 -17.59 13.72 18.57
C ILE A 64 -16.30 13.02 18.13
N LEU A 65 -16.40 11.84 17.53
CA LEU A 65 -15.22 11.11 17.03
C LEU A 65 -14.43 11.94 15.99
N TRP A 66 -15.12 12.55 15.04
CA TRP A 66 -14.47 13.40 14.03
C TRP A 66 -13.87 14.68 14.63
N MET A 67 -14.52 15.29 15.62
CA MET A 67 -13.96 16.45 16.33
C MET A 67 -12.68 16.07 17.09
N VAL A 68 -12.65 14.90 17.74
CA VAL A 68 -11.45 14.37 18.39
C VAL A 68 -10.34 14.13 17.36
N LEU A 69 -10.66 13.55 16.21
CA LEU A 69 -9.68 13.32 15.14
C LEU A 69 -9.07 14.64 14.65
N VAL A 70 -9.89 15.65 14.39
CA VAL A 70 -9.41 16.97 13.92
C VAL A 70 -8.57 17.65 15.00
N THR A 71 -8.97 17.58 16.26
CA THR A 71 -8.21 18.16 17.38
C THR A 71 -6.86 17.48 17.55
N MET A 72 -6.81 16.14 17.47
CA MET A 72 -5.56 15.39 17.55
C MET A 72 -4.66 15.63 16.34
N LEU A 73 -5.24 15.70 15.13
CA LEU A 73 -4.50 16.00 13.91
C LEU A 73 -3.86 17.39 13.95
N THR A 74 -4.63 18.39 14.40
CA THR A 74 -4.13 19.76 14.55
C THR A 74 -3.05 19.84 15.62
N HIS A 75 -3.22 19.19 16.77
CA HIS A 75 -2.19 19.10 17.80
C HIS A 75 -0.90 18.43 17.28
N TRP A 76 -1.01 17.27 16.65
CA TRP A 76 0.11 16.55 16.07
C TRP A 76 0.86 17.37 15.00
N ALA A 77 0.12 18.03 14.10
CA ALA A 77 0.71 18.88 13.07
C ALA A 77 1.46 20.08 13.65
N LEU A 78 0.90 20.69 14.72
CA LEU A 78 1.57 21.79 15.43
C LEU A 78 2.82 21.30 16.18
N SER A 79 2.74 20.13 16.84
CA SER A 79 3.87 19.49 17.54
C SER A 79 5.04 19.20 16.58
N LEU A 80 4.74 18.62 15.41
CA LEU A 80 5.73 18.36 14.37
C LEU A 80 6.36 19.66 13.84
N ARG A 81 5.55 20.68 13.58
CA ARG A 81 6.03 21.98 13.09
C ARG A 81 6.89 22.72 14.12
N ASP A 82 6.52 22.65 15.39
CA ASP A 82 7.29 23.26 16.47
C ASP A 82 8.65 22.57 16.66
N LEU A 83 8.66 21.23 16.59
CA LEU A 83 9.89 20.45 16.62
C LEU A 83 10.80 20.79 15.42
N GLU A 84 10.24 20.87 14.21
CA GLU A 84 10.98 21.26 13.01
C GLU A 84 11.56 22.68 13.12
N SER A 85 10.76 23.64 13.62
CA SER A 85 11.19 25.02 13.86
C SER A 85 12.33 25.10 14.89
N THR A 86 12.23 24.32 15.96
CA THR A 86 13.22 24.27 17.04
C THR A 86 14.54 23.68 16.55
N LEU A 87 14.48 22.60 15.78
CA LEU A 87 15.67 21.91 15.32
C LEU A 87 16.34 22.62 14.15
N ALA A 88 15.57 23.35 13.32
CA ALA A 88 16.14 24.22 12.30
C ALA A 88 16.82 25.48 12.87
N GLY A 89 16.80 25.70 14.20
CA GLY A 89 17.35 26.89 14.86
C GLY A 89 16.52 28.16 14.64
N ARG A 90 15.40 28.07 13.89
CA ARG A 90 14.53 29.20 13.53
C ARG A 90 13.86 29.82 14.76
N SER A 91 13.47 28.99 15.73
CA SER A 91 12.88 29.48 17.00
C SER A 91 13.88 30.27 17.86
N MET A 92 15.18 30.09 17.63
CA MET A 92 16.27 30.75 18.37
C MET A 92 16.85 31.97 17.63
N GLY A 93 16.37 32.24 16.41
CA GLY A 93 16.85 33.35 15.59
C GLY A 93 18.24 33.15 14.99
N PHE A 94 18.75 31.90 14.96
CA PHE A 94 20.04 31.60 14.34
C PHE A 94 19.95 31.77 12.81
N SER A 95 20.82 32.59 12.24
CA SER A 95 20.91 32.83 10.79
C SER A 95 21.95 31.95 10.10
N THR A 96 22.84 31.33 10.87
CA THR A 96 24.05 30.67 10.36
C THR A 96 23.70 29.28 9.80
N SER A 97 24.05 29.01 8.55
CA SER A 97 23.76 27.71 7.93
C SER A 97 24.72 26.62 8.43
N LEU A 98 24.29 25.35 8.37
CA LEU A 98 25.15 24.21 8.69
C LEU A 98 26.42 24.16 7.80
N ILE A 99 26.31 24.65 6.57
CA ILE A 99 27.41 24.76 5.62
C ILE A 99 28.39 25.83 6.11
N ASP A 100 27.90 26.98 6.56
CA ASP A 100 28.77 28.02 7.15
C ASP A 100 29.46 27.50 8.41
N LEU A 101 28.76 26.73 9.24
CA LEU A 101 29.36 26.01 10.38
C LEU A 101 30.41 24.99 9.91
N ALA A 102 30.15 24.23 8.85
CA ALA A 102 31.06 23.21 8.33
C ALA A 102 32.30 23.85 7.66
N HIS A 103 32.13 24.96 6.95
CA HIS A 103 33.20 25.76 6.38
C HIS A 103 34.04 26.40 7.48
N ALA A 104 33.42 26.95 8.53
CA ALA A 104 34.10 27.45 9.71
C ALA A 104 34.89 26.34 10.43
N ALA A 105 34.30 25.14 10.56
CA ALA A 105 34.97 23.99 11.13
C ALA A 105 36.20 23.55 10.32
N ASN A 106 36.06 23.46 8.99
CA ASN A 106 37.15 23.11 8.09
C ASN A 106 38.24 24.20 8.06
N ALA A 107 37.86 25.47 8.11
CA ALA A 107 38.79 26.59 8.24
C ALA A 107 39.56 26.54 9.57
N SER A 108 38.88 26.19 10.67
CA SER A 108 39.55 26.00 11.98
C SER A 108 40.52 24.83 11.98
N LYS A 109 40.15 23.70 11.34
CA LYS A 109 41.02 22.53 11.18
C LYS A 109 42.24 22.84 10.30
N ALA A 110 42.05 23.62 9.24
CA ALA A 110 43.13 24.05 8.35
C ALA A 110 44.11 25.01 9.05
N ALA A 111 43.59 25.95 9.85
CA ALA A 111 44.41 26.85 10.66
C ALA A 111 45.24 26.09 11.72
N ALA A 112 44.66 25.07 12.35
CA ALA A 112 45.35 24.22 13.33
C ALA A 112 46.44 23.32 12.72
N HIS A 113 46.43 23.08 11.40
CA HIS A 113 47.52 22.40 10.69
C HIS A 113 48.69 23.32 10.31
N GLY A 114 48.49 24.65 10.32
CA GLY A 114 49.53 25.64 10.02
C GLY A 114 50.35 26.09 11.24
N GLU A 115 49.78 26.04 12.45
CA GLU A 115 50.46 26.45 13.68
C GLU A 115 50.72 25.27 14.63
N HIS A 116 51.98 24.90 14.77
CA HIS A 116 52.44 23.79 15.62
C HIS A 116 52.34 24.07 17.15
N ARG A 117 51.48 25.00 17.61
CA ARG A 117 51.52 25.48 19.00
C ARG A 117 50.18 25.97 19.58
N ALA A 118 49.12 25.13 19.57
CA ALA A 118 47.97 25.29 20.48
C ALA A 118 47.12 24.00 20.58
N HIS A 119 47.68 22.92 21.15
CA HIS A 119 47.10 21.58 21.05
C HIS A 119 45.88 21.26 21.95
N HIS A 120 45.37 22.17 22.79
CA HIS A 120 44.33 21.80 23.76
C HIS A 120 42.99 22.55 23.67
N ALA A 121 42.92 23.71 22.98
CA ALA A 121 41.65 24.44 22.82
C ALA A 121 40.92 24.13 21.49
N HIS A 122 41.65 23.86 20.40
CA HIS A 122 41.05 23.69 19.07
C HIS A 122 40.54 22.28 18.74
N LEU A 123 40.87 21.27 19.53
CA LEU A 123 40.34 19.90 19.34
C LEU A 123 38.84 19.78 19.72
N GLY A 124 38.35 20.63 20.63
CA GLY A 124 36.95 20.62 21.07
C GLY A 124 35.99 21.16 20.00
N ASP A 125 36.33 22.29 19.38
CA ASP A 125 35.47 22.96 18.40
C ASP A 125 35.21 22.07 17.18
N GLY A 126 36.25 21.43 16.63
CA GLY A 126 36.10 20.51 15.50
C GLY A 126 35.24 19.27 15.77
N ALA A 127 35.11 18.86 17.04
CA ALA A 127 34.26 17.75 17.46
C ALA A 127 32.78 18.18 17.57
N VAL A 128 32.53 19.39 18.10
CA VAL A 128 31.18 19.98 18.19
C VAL A 128 30.57 20.13 16.79
N PHE A 129 31.31 20.70 15.83
CA PHE A 129 30.82 20.84 14.46
C PHE A 129 30.53 19.49 13.78
N GLY A 130 31.37 18.48 14.04
CA GLY A 130 31.15 17.12 13.54
C GLY A 130 29.88 16.48 14.12
N SER A 131 29.61 16.68 15.40
CA SER A 131 28.41 16.17 16.05
C SER A 131 27.14 16.79 15.46
N VAL A 132 27.13 18.12 15.28
CA VAL A 132 26.02 18.89 14.70
C VAL A 132 25.71 18.42 13.27
N PHE A 133 26.73 18.14 12.46
CA PHE A 133 26.55 17.56 11.13
C PHE A 133 25.87 16.18 11.17
N VAL A 134 26.29 15.29 12.07
CA VAL A 134 25.70 13.95 12.20
C VAL A 134 24.26 14.01 12.73
N PHE A 135 23.97 14.90 13.67
CA PHE A 135 22.59 15.18 14.10
C PHE A 135 21.73 15.67 12.94
N GLY A 136 22.30 16.50 12.06
CA GLY A 136 21.61 16.94 10.86
C GLY A 136 21.22 15.79 9.94
N GLN A 137 22.13 14.82 9.74
CA GLN A 137 21.81 13.61 8.97
C GLN A 137 20.76 12.73 9.66
N ALA A 138 20.82 12.58 11.00
CA ALA A 138 19.80 11.83 11.74
C ALA A 138 18.41 12.44 11.59
N TRP A 139 18.33 13.76 11.58
CA TRP A 139 17.08 14.50 11.44
C TRP A 139 16.44 14.34 10.06
N ARG A 140 17.25 14.24 8.99
CA ARG A 140 16.76 13.91 7.64
C ARG A 140 16.03 12.56 7.57
N HIS A 141 16.46 11.59 8.37
CA HIS A 141 15.75 10.30 8.49
C HIS A 141 14.51 10.37 9.37
N LEU A 142 14.38 11.37 10.26
CA LEU A 142 13.23 11.46 11.15
C LEU A 142 11.95 11.83 10.39
N LEU A 143 12.00 12.80 9.48
CA LEU A 143 10.80 13.25 8.76
C LEU A 143 10.11 12.10 8.00
N PRO A 144 10.82 11.29 7.19
CA PRO A 144 10.27 10.06 6.61
C PRO A 144 9.79 9.06 7.67
N LEU A 145 10.54 8.89 8.77
CA LEU A 145 10.16 7.97 9.85
C LEU A 145 8.86 8.37 10.55
N VAL A 146 8.58 9.66 10.71
CA VAL A 146 7.31 10.16 11.25
C VAL A 146 6.16 9.76 10.34
N THR A 147 6.29 10.02 9.03
CA THR A 147 5.29 9.60 8.03
C THR A 147 5.09 8.08 8.03
N GLU A 148 6.18 7.33 8.05
CA GLU A 148 6.14 5.86 8.13
C GLU A 148 5.44 5.40 9.42
N THR A 149 5.69 6.06 10.56
CA THR A 149 5.09 5.70 11.86
C THR A 149 3.58 5.94 11.89
N VAL A 150 3.09 7.02 11.26
CA VAL A 150 1.64 7.24 11.07
C VAL A 150 1.03 6.10 10.24
N LEU A 151 1.65 5.75 9.12
CA LEU A 151 1.15 4.67 8.26
C LEU A 151 1.27 3.30 8.93
N PHE A 152 2.31 3.07 9.72
CA PHE A 152 2.48 1.85 10.49
C PHE A 152 1.39 1.69 11.57
N GLY A 153 0.99 2.77 12.25
CA GLY A 153 -0.16 2.77 13.16
C GLY A 153 -1.49 2.43 12.45
N PHE A 154 -1.68 2.97 11.24
CA PHE A 154 -2.82 2.65 10.40
C PHE A 154 -2.81 1.16 9.97
N ALA A 155 -1.67 0.67 9.48
CA ALA A 155 -1.47 -0.73 9.07
C ALA A 155 -1.69 -1.69 10.24
N SER A 156 -1.17 -1.37 11.44
CA SER A 156 -1.37 -2.15 12.67
C SER A 156 -2.84 -2.27 13.05
N SER A 157 -3.60 -1.20 12.88
CA SER A 157 -5.05 -1.19 13.14
C SER A 157 -5.81 -2.09 12.17
N LEU A 158 -5.48 -2.01 10.87
CA LEU A 158 -6.06 -2.93 9.87
C LEU A 158 -5.65 -4.38 10.14
N PHE A 159 -4.39 -4.63 10.48
CA PHE A 159 -3.92 -5.98 10.81
C PHE A 159 -4.65 -6.55 12.03
N ALA A 160 -4.87 -5.74 13.08
CA ALA A 160 -5.66 -6.17 14.25
C ALA A 160 -7.10 -6.56 13.86
N ILE A 161 -7.75 -5.77 13.00
CA ILE A 161 -9.10 -6.08 12.47
C ILE A 161 -9.07 -7.36 11.63
N ALA A 162 -8.09 -7.51 10.74
CA ALA A 162 -7.93 -8.69 9.89
C ALA A 162 -7.69 -9.95 10.74
N ALA A 163 -6.79 -9.88 11.72
CA ALA A 163 -6.49 -10.96 12.65
C ALA A 163 -7.73 -11.36 13.46
N TYR A 164 -8.49 -10.37 13.98
CA TYR A 164 -9.75 -10.63 14.67
C TYR A 164 -10.77 -11.39 13.79
N ILE A 165 -10.92 -10.98 12.53
CA ILE A 165 -11.80 -11.66 11.56
C ILE A 165 -11.33 -13.10 11.32
N VAL A 166 -10.03 -13.32 11.13
CA VAL A 166 -9.44 -14.65 10.88
C VAL A 166 -9.66 -15.57 12.07
N VAL A 167 -9.33 -15.13 13.28
CA VAL A 167 -9.51 -15.91 14.52
C VAL A 167 -10.97 -16.27 14.70
N ARG A 168 -11.89 -15.30 14.57
CA ARG A 168 -13.32 -15.52 14.72
C ARG A 168 -13.88 -16.52 13.70
N ARG A 169 -13.39 -16.50 12.46
CA ARG A 169 -13.78 -17.47 11.41
C ARG A 169 -13.20 -18.86 11.66
N SER A 170 -11.94 -18.93 12.06
CA SER A 170 -11.24 -20.19 12.33
C SER A 170 -11.91 -20.98 13.46
N CYS A 171 -12.38 -20.31 14.52
CA CYS A 171 -13.16 -20.94 15.59
C CYS A 171 -14.51 -21.53 15.12
N SER A 172 -15.05 -21.10 13.97
CA SER A 172 -16.38 -21.48 13.50
C SER A 172 -16.39 -22.56 12.41
N HIS A 173 -15.30 -22.75 11.64
CA HIS A 173 -15.30 -23.69 10.51
C HIS A 173 -13.89 -24.23 10.20
N TRP A 174 -13.56 -25.39 10.75
CA TRP A 174 -12.26 -26.08 10.66
C TRP A 174 -12.13 -26.99 9.44
N ARG A 175 -12.36 -26.51 8.20
CA ARG A 175 -12.49 -27.45 7.05
C ARG A 175 -11.76 -27.17 5.74
N SER A 176 -10.89 -26.15 5.59
CA SER A 176 -10.05 -26.07 4.37
C SER A 176 -8.68 -25.45 4.62
N ARG A 177 -7.62 -26.13 4.13
CA ARG A 177 -6.24 -25.63 4.16
C ARG A 177 -6.00 -24.47 3.17
N PHE A 178 -6.84 -24.33 2.16
CA PHE A 178 -6.72 -23.28 1.14
C PHE A 178 -7.22 -21.91 1.63
N ASP A 179 -8.06 -21.88 2.67
CA ASP A 179 -8.56 -20.63 3.27
C ASP A 179 -7.47 -19.86 4.06
N LEU A 180 -6.30 -20.46 4.28
CA LEU A 180 -5.22 -19.87 5.08
C LEU A 180 -4.18 -19.08 4.27
N ILE A 181 -4.14 -19.26 2.94
CA ILE A 181 -3.10 -18.65 2.08
C ILE A 181 -3.17 -17.12 2.12
N ILE A 182 -4.36 -16.53 1.95
CA ILE A 182 -4.53 -15.07 1.93
C ILE A 182 -4.21 -14.46 3.31
N PRO A 183 -4.75 -14.96 4.44
CA PRO A 183 -4.33 -14.50 5.77
C PRO A 183 -2.83 -14.65 6.05
N ALA A 184 -2.19 -15.73 5.58
CA ALA A 184 -0.76 -15.95 5.75
C ALA A 184 0.07 -14.90 4.99
N MET A 185 -0.27 -14.64 3.71
CA MET A 185 0.38 -13.60 2.91
C MET A 185 0.23 -12.22 3.55
N VAL A 186 -0.97 -11.86 3.98
CA VAL A 186 -1.24 -10.59 4.65
C VAL A 186 -0.45 -10.45 5.95
N SER A 187 -0.30 -11.53 6.72
CA SER A 187 0.50 -11.54 7.94
C SER A 187 2.00 -11.38 7.64
N LEU A 188 2.50 -12.04 6.60
CA LEU A 188 3.89 -11.91 6.17
C LEU A 188 4.21 -10.49 5.68
N MET A 189 3.31 -9.87 4.91
CA MET A 189 3.47 -8.48 4.46
C MET A 189 3.47 -7.50 5.64
N TYR A 190 2.61 -7.71 6.63
CA TYR A 190 2.62 -6.90 7.86
C TYR A 190 3.92 -7.08 8.66
N THR A 191 4.42 -8.31 8.82
CA THR A 191 5.69 -8.53 9.54
C THR A 191 6.88 -7.91 8.82
N LEU A 192 6.93 -7.95 7.48
CA LEU A 192 7.93 -7.20 6.73
C LEU A 192 7.81 -5.69 6.94
N SER A 193 6.59 -5.15 6.95
CA SER A 193 6.37 -3.71 7.19
C SER A 193 6.79 -3.29 8.60
N LEU A 194 6.56 -4.15 9.60
CA LEU A 194 7.06 -3.97 10.97
C LEU A 194 8.59 -4.02 11.03
N ILE A 195 9.22 -4.97 10.33
CA ILE A 195 10.68 -5.06 10.26
C ILE A 195 11.26 -3.81 9.60
N HIS A 196 10.64 -3.32 8.51
CA HIS A 196 11.06 -2.09 7.83
C HIS A 196 11.04 -0.90 8.80
N TRP A 197 9.93 -0.67 9.49
CA TRP A 197 9.80 0.40 10.48
C TRP A 197 10.83 0.26 11.62
N ALA A 198 11.06 -0.96 12.11
CA ALA A 198 12.04 -1.21 13.16
C ALA A 198 13.48 -0.91 12.71
N ILE A 199 13.82 -1.20 11.44
CA ILE A 199 15.11 -0.86 10.85
C ILE A 199 15.23 0.66 10.67
N ALA A 200 14.18 1.35 10.20
CA ALA A 200 14.17 2.80 10.04
C ALA A 200 14.35 3.52 11.39
N LEU A 201 13.67 3.04 12.45
CA LEU A 201 13.88 3.51 13.82
C LEU A 201 15.31 3.23 14.31
N ARG A 202 15.89 2.07 13.94
CA ARG A 202 17.28 1.74 14.26
C ARG A 202 18.26 2.68 13.56
N CYS A 203 18.06 3.03 12.29
CA CYS A 203 18.87 4.03 11.58
C CYS A 203 18.89 5.34 12.37
N PHE A 204 17.70 5.86 12.72
CA PHE A 204 17.57 7.10 13.48
C PHE A 204 18.29 7.05 14.84
N THR A 205 18.13 5.97 15.62
CA THR A 205 18.72 5.86 16.98
C THR A 205 20.22 5.56 17.01
N VAL A 206 20.76 5.01 15.92
CA VAL A 206 22.19 4.67 15.78
C VAL A 206 23.00 5.91 15.43
N LEU A 207 22.55 6.76 14.52
CA LEU A 207 23.32 7.93 14.05
C LEU A 207 23.88 8.81 15.19
N PRO A 208 23.08 9.23 16.18
CA PRO A 208 23.57 10.05 17.29
C PRO A 208 24.59 9.35 18.20
N LYS A 209 24.45 8.03 18.40
CA LYS A 209 25.32 7.26 19.30
C LYS A 209 26.75 7.15 18.77
N TYR A 210 26.89 7.09 17.45
CA TYR A 210 28.20 7.00 16.80
C TYR A 210 28.86 8.37 16.60
N ALA A 211 28.08 9.46 16.54
CA ALA A 211 28.61 10.83 16.59
C ALA A 211 29.47 11.07 17.83
N MET A 212 29.06 10.49 18.97
CA MET A 212 29.75 10.63 20.25
C MET A 212 31.00 9.74 20.39
N SER A 213 31.11 8.65 19.62
CA SER A 213 32.19 7.65 19.79
C SER A 213 33.36 7.80 18.81
N GLY A 214 33.25 8.69 17.81
CA GLY A 214 34.38 9.08 16.96
C GLY A 214 34.95 7.97 16.07
N ALA A 215 34.22 6.89 15.79
CA ALA A 215 34.66 5.75 14.98
C ALA A 215 34.10 5.81 13.53
N PRO A 216 34.82 6.39 12.55
CA PRO A 216 34.24 6.72 11.24
C PRO A 216 34.05 5.52 10.29
N LEU A 217 34.92 4.51 10.34
CA LEU A 217 34.91 3.42 9.34
C LEU A 217 33.83 2.37 9.63
N SER A 218 33.64 1.96 10.88
CA SER A 218 32.59 1.02 11.29
C SER A 218 31.18 1.61 11.15
N PHE A 219 31.06 2.92 11.36
CA PHE A 219 29.83 3.68 11.18
C PHE A 219 29.30 3.59 9.74
N GLN A 220 30.14 3.89 8.75
CA GLN A 220 29.71 3.93 7.36
C GLN A 220 29.27 2.55 6.84
N THR A 221 29.94 1.47 7.27
CA THR A 221 29.56 0.10 6.90
C THR A 221 28.24 -0.31 7.54
N HIS A 222 28.00 0.04 8.81
CA HIS A 222 26.76 -0.31 9.50
C HIS A 222 25.54 0.41 8.91
N ILE A 223 25.63 1.70 8.59
CA ILE A 223 24.51 2.45 8.01
C ILE A 223 24.15 1.93 6.62
N LYS A 224 25.16 1.71 5.76
CA LYS A 224 24.95 1.10 4.43
C LYS A 224 24.27 -0.27 4.52
N GLY A 225 24.61 -1.08 5.52
CA GLY A 225 23.97 -2.37 5.76
C GLY A 225 22.49 -2.24 6.13
N LEU A 226 22.12 -1.21 6.90
CA LEU A 226 20.72 -0.94 7.25
C LEU A 226 19.93 -0.43 6.03
N ASP A 227 20.50 0.45 5.20
CA ASP A 227 19.84 0.94 3.99
C ASP A 227 19.55 -0.19 3.00
N ILE A 228 20.51 -1.10 2.80
CA ILE A 228 20.31 -2.30 1.98
C ILE A 228 19.23 -3.20 2.59
N SER A 229 19.17 -3.30 3.92
CA SER A 229 18.15 -4.09 4.60
C SER A 229 16.76 -3.49 4.42
N LEU A 230 16.61 -2.16 4.49
CA LEU A 230 15.37 -1.45 4.17
C LEU A 230 14.94 -1.77 2.73
N LEU A 231 15.85 -1.66 1.76
CA LEU A 231 15.57 -1.98 0.37
C LEU A 231 15.10 -3.43 0.19
N ILE A 232 15.77 -4.40 0.81
CA ILE A 232 15.40 -5.82 0.69
C ILE A 232 13.98 -6.04 1.22
N VAL A 233 13.70 -5.55 2.42
CA VAL A 233 12.40 -5.72 3.07
C VAL A 233 11.28 -5.04 2.26
N PHE A 234 11.53 -3.83 1.76
CA PHE A 234 10.60 -3.12 0.90
C PHE A 234 10.37 -3.85 -0.44
N SER A 235 11.45 -4.30 -1.10
CA SER A 235 11.37 -5.02 -2.38
C SER A 235 10.55 -6.31 -2.26
N LEU A 236 10.72 -7.06 -1.15
CA LEU A 236 9.91 -8.24 -0.88
C LEU A 236 8.43 -7.89 -0.69
N ASN A 237 8.12 -6.79 0.00
CA ASN A 237 6.74 -6.35 0.19
C ASN A 237 6.11 -5.87 -1.13
N ALA A 238 6.87 -5.17 -1.97
CA ALA A 238 6.45 -4.75 -3.30
C ALA A 238 6.13 -5.94 -4.21
N VAL A 239 7.03 -6.93 -4.29
CA VAL A 239 6.81 -8.16 -5.07
C VAL A 239 5.57 -8.93 -4.58
N MET A 240 5.37 -9.02 -3.27
CA MET A 240 4.16 -9.66 -2.72
C MET A 240 2.89 -8.87 -3.03
N SER A 241 2.95 -7.54 -2.96
CA SER A 241 1.81 -6.72 -3.34
C SER A 241 1.44 -6.89 -4.81
N ASP A 242 2.42 -6.91 -5.71
CA ASP A 242 2.19 -7.11 -7.15
C ASP A 242 1.68 -8.53 -7.44
N SER A 243 2.12 -9.52 -6.66
CA SER A 243 1.58 -10.88 -6.71
C SER A 243 0.08 -10.91 -6.38
N ILE A 244 -0.36 -10.17 -5.36
CA ILE A 244 -1.78 -10.09 -4.96
C ILE A 244 -2.61 -9.39 -6.03
N VAL A 245 -2.06 -8.36 -6.65
CA VAL A 245 -2.66 -7.60 -7.75
C VAL A 245 -2.84 -8.46 -9.00
N LEU A 246 -1.84 -9.26 -9.34
CA LEU A 246 -1.93 -10.19 -10.45
C LEU A 246 -2.85 -11.37 -10.13
N TRP A 247 -2.84 -11.84 -8.88
CA TRP A 247 -3.74 -12.89 -8.42
C TRP A 247 -5.22 -12.49 -8.60
N ARG A 248 -5.63 -11.28 -8.17
CA ARG A 248 -7.02 -10.81 -8.38
C ARG A 248 -7.40 -10.75 -9.86
N MET A 249 -6.48 -10.35 -10.73
CA MET A 249 -6.70 -10.33 -12.17
C MET A 249 -6.92 -11.75 -12.71
N CYS A 250 -6.06 -12.69 -12.32
CA CYS A 250 -6.16 -14.10 -12.73
C CYS A 250 -7.45 -14.76 -12.25
N VAL A 251 -7.89 -14.47 -11.02
CA VAL A 251 -9.15 -14.99 -10.47
C VAL A 251 -10.35 -14.49 -11.28
N VAL A 252 -10.36 -13.21 -11.66
CA VAL A 252 -11.46 -12.60 -12.42
C VAL A 252 -11.51 -13.11 -13.88
N TRP A 253 -10.37 -13.54 -14.42
CA TRP A 253 -10.19 -14.01 -15.79
C TRP A 253 -9.83 -15.51 -15.88
N GLU A 254 -10.37 -16.32 -14.97
CA GLU A 254 -10.04 -17.75 -14.76
C GLU A 254 -9.94 -18.59 -16.06
N ARG A 255 -10.76 -18.26 -17.07
CA ARG A 255 -10.90 -19.04 -18.32
C ARG A 255 -9.85 -18.74 -19.39
N THR A 256 -9.10 -17.65 -19.31
CA THR A 256 -8.15 -17.25 -20.37
C THR A 256 -6.70 -17.55 -19.99
N SER A 257 -6.09 -18.54 -20.65
CA SER A 257 -4.68 -18.92 -20.44
C SER A 257 -3.71 -17.78 -20.73
N SER A 258 -4.01 -16.92 -21.71
CA SER A 258 -3.18 -15.78 -22.08
C SER A 258 -2.99 -14.78 -20.93
N VAL A 259 -4.05 -14.48 -20.18
CA VAL A 259 -3.99 -13.53 -19.04
C VAL A 259 -3.13 -14.10 -17.92
N ARG A 260 -3.21 -15.40 -17.65
CA ARG A 260 -2.36 -16.08 -16.66
C ARG A 260 -0.89 -16.08 -17.07
N MET A 261 -0.60 -16.33 -18.36
CA MET A 261 0.76 -16.29 -18.89
C MET A 261 1.36 -14.87 -18.81
N ILE A 262 0.61 -13.84 -19.21
CA ILE A 262 1.05 -12.44 -19.09
C ILE A 262 1.31 -12.09 -17.62
N GLY A 263 0.41 -12.47 -16.71
CA GLY A 263 0.61 -12.26 -15.28
C GLY A 263 1.87 -12.95 -14.74
N ALA A 264 2.14 -14.19 -15.15
CA ALA A 264 3.36 -14.90 -14.75
C ALA A 264 4.63 -14.19 -15.27
N VAL A 265 4.62 -13.73 -16.53
CA VAL A 265 5.75 -12.99 -17.11
C VAL A 265 5.99 -11.67 -16.37
N LEU A 266 4.93 -10.90 -16.08
CA LEU A 266 5.03 -9.65 -15.32
C LEU A 266 5.57 -9.89 -13.91
N LEU A 267 5.15 -10.97 -13.24
CA LEU A 267 5.63 -11.32 -11.91
C LEU A 267 7.12 -11.70 -11.92
N ILE A 268 7.54 -12.52 -12.90
CA ILE A 268 8.96 -12.90 -13.06
C ILE A 268 9.81 -11.67 -13.36
N ALA A 269 9.34 -10.79 -14.24
CA ALA A 269 10.03 -9.54 -14.56
C ALA A 269 10.14 -8.62 -13.33
N THR A 270 9.08 -8.51 -12.54
CA THR A 270 9.05 -7.72 -11.29
C THR A 270 10.05 -8.27 -10.28
N LEU A 271 10.06 -9.59 -10.06
CA LEU A 271 11.03 -10.24 -9.18
C LEU A 271 12.46 -10.03 -9.67
N GLY A 272 12.70 -10.21 -10.98
CA GLY A 272 14.01 -10.03 -11.59
C GLY A 272 14.55 -8.61 -11.45
N LEU A 273 13.72 -7.60 -11.70
CA LEU A 273 14.11 -6.19 -11.55
C LEU A 273 14.37 -5.81 -10.08
N ASN A 274 13.58 -6.33 -9.14
CA ASN A 274 13.81 -6.11 -7.71
C ASN A 274 15.15 -6.71 -7.25
N ILE A 275 15.44 -7.94 -7.65
CA ILE A 275 16.74 -8.58 -7.35
C ILE A 275 17.89 -7.80 -8.00
N ALA A 276 17.73 -7.39 -9.25
CA ALA A 276 18.73 -6.61 -9.96
C ALA A 276 19.00 -5.26 -9.27
N ASN A 277 17.95 -4.56 -8.81
CA ASN A 277 18.08 -3.31 -8.08
C ASN A 277 18.87 -3.50 -6.77
N ILE A 278 18.54 -4.53 -5.98
CA ILE A 278 19.29 -4.88 -4.76
C ILE A 278 20.77 -5.11 -5.06
N VAL A 279 21.09 -5.89 -6.10
CA VAL A 279 22.47 -6.21 -6.47
C VAL A 279 23.24 -4.97 -6.93
N VAL A 280 22.63 -4.15 -7.78
CA VAL A 280 23.23 -2.90 -8.28
C VAL A 280 23.51 -1.96 -7.11
N LEU A 281 22.54 -1.78 -6.21
CA LEU A 281 22.67 -0.86 -5.11
C LEU A 281 23.70 -1.31 -4.07
N HIS A 282 23.69 -2.60 -3.73
CA HIS A 282 24.75 -3.20 -2.91
C HIS A 282 26.13 -2.95 -3.53
N ARG A 283 26.29 -3.11 -4.85
CA ARG A 283 27.58 -2.84 -5.51
C ARG A 283 27.99 -1.37 -5.46
N ILE A 284 27.06 -0.44 -5.61
CA ILE A 284 27.32 1.00 -5.52
C ILE A 284 27.77 1.35 -4.08
N MET A 285 27.05 0.87 -3.07
CA MET A 285 27.31 1.21 -1.67
C MET A 285 28.60 0.58 -1.12
N VAL A 286 28.89 -0.67 -1.49
CA VAL A 286 30.03 -1.43 -0.95
C VAL A 286 31.32 -1.23 -1.76
N TYR A 287 31.24 -1.26 -3.10
CA TYR A 287 32.42 -1.23 -3.96
C TYR A 287 32.66 0.12 -4.64
N THR A 288 31.83 1.14 -4.37
CA THR A 288 31.94 2.49 -4.95
C THR A 288 32.07 2.47 -6.48
N ARG A 289 31.43 1.49 -7.14
CA ARG A 289 31.48 1.39 -8.59
C ARG A 289 30.68 2.50 -9.23
N TRP A 290 31.25 3.11 -10.26
CA TRP A 290 30.56 4.13 -11.04
C TRP A 290 29.39 3.48 -11.79
N PHE A 291 28.19 3.96 -11.51
CA PHE A 291 26.95 3.54 -12.16
C PHE A 291 26.15 4.80 -12.48
N PRO A 292 25.44 4.87 -13.62
CA PRO A 292 24.57 6.00 -13.93
C PRO A 292 23.54 6.18 -12.81
N ARG A 293 23.58 7.35 -12.15
CA ARG A 293 22.64 7.74 -11.10
C ARG A 293 21.66 8.75 -11.66
N ASN A 294 20.41 8.69 -11.20
CA ASN A 294 19.45 9.74 -11.47
C ASN A 294 19.87 11.01 -10.73
N SER A 295 20.35 12.02 -11.45
CA SER A 295 20.78 13.29 -10.85
C SER A 295 19.62 14.16 -10.38
N ARG A 296 18.38 13.79 -10.73
CA ARG A 296 17.17 14.53 -10.34
C ARG A 296 16.59 14.08 -9.01
N ASP A 297 17.13 13.00 -8.44
CA ASP A 297 16.63 12.40 -7.21
C ASP A 297 17.79 12.15 -6.24
N SER A 298 17.72 12.80 -5.08
CA SER A 298 18.68 12.64 -3.99
C SER A 298 18.00 11.86 -2.88
N GLU A 299 17.95 10.53 -3.01
CA GLU A 299 17.28 9.67 -2.04
C GLU A 299 18.03 9.61 -0.71
N ILE A 300 17.36 9.97 0.39
CA ILE A 300 17.84 9.74 1.76
C ILE A 300 17.76 8.25 2.10
N ILE A 301 16.65 7.61 1.75
CA ILE A 301 16.47 6.15 1.86
C ILE A 301 16.51 5.60 0.45
N THR A 302 17.59 4.92 0.11
CA THR A 302 17.80 4.52 -1.28
C THR A 302 16.91 3.33 -1.65
N THR A 303 15.89 3.57 -2.48
CA THR A 303 14.89 2.57 -2.88
C THR A 303 14.95 2.28 -4.38
N TYR A 304 14.20 3.01 -5.20
CA TYR A 304 14.02 2.78 -6.64
C TYR A 304 14.42 3.99 -7.50
N GLY A 305 14.42 5.20 -6.99
CA GLY A 305 14.71 6.44 -7.71
C GLY A 305 16.17 6.65 -8.09
N LEU A 306 17.12 6.07 -7.35
CA LEU A 306 18.55 6.30 -7.59
C LEU A 306 19.09 5.69 -8.89
N THR A 307 18.62 4.49 -9.28
CA THR A 307 19.20 3.72 -10.39
C THR A 307 18.18 3.48 -11.51
N PRO A 308 18.61 3.36 -12.78
CA PRO A 308 17.70 3.06 -13.88
C PRO A 308 17.00 1.70 -13.72
N VAL A 309 17.65 0.75 -13.01
CA VAL A 309 17.07 -0.55 -12.70
C VAL A 309 15.95 -0.42 -11.66
N GLY A 310 16.17 0.40 -10.62
CA GLY A 310 15.13 0.72 -9.65
C GLY A 310 13.94 1.43 -10.27
N LEU A 311 14.19 2.42 -11.14
CA LEU A 311 13.14 3.11 -11.88
C LEU A 311 12.33 2.13 -12.72
N ALA A 312 13.02 1.24 -13.46
CA ALA A 312 12.36 0.19 -14.23
C ALA A 312 11.49 -0.72 -13.34
N ALA A 313 11.97 -1.08 -12.13
CA ALA A 313 11.20 -1.87 -11.18
C ALA A 313 9.91 -1.14 -10.75
N ALA A 314 10.01 0.12 -10.34
CA ALA A 314 8.87 0.93 -9.92
C ALA A 314 7.85 1.14 -11.05
N PHE A 315 8.31 1.45 -12.27
CA PHE A 315 7.45 1.60 -13.44
C PHE A 315 6.79 0.27 -13.85
N LEU A 316 7.49 -0.86 -13.70
CA LEU A 316 6.89 -2.17 -13.96
C LEU A 316 5.81 -2.51 -12.93
N SER A 317 6.02 -2.19 -11.65
CA SER A 317 5.00 -2.31 -10.60
C SER A 317 3.79 -1.43 -10.91
N LEU A 318 3.99 -0.17 -11.32
CA LEU A 318 2.91 0.71 -11.78
C LEU A 318 2.15 0.13 -12.97
N ALA A 319 2.86 -0.32 -14.00
CA ALA A 319 2.26 -0.90 -15.21
C ALA A 319 1.46 -2.18 -14.88
N THR A 320 2.00 -3.04 -14.02
CA THR A 320 1.34 -4.26 -13.54
C THR A 320 0.04 -3.93 -12.82
N ASN A 321 0.07 -2.94 -11.93
CA ASN A 321 -1.09 -2.46 -11.20
C ASN A 321 -2.16 -1.85 -12.09
N LEU A 322 -1.76 -1.00 -13.04
CA LEU A 322 -2.66 -0.38 -14.00
C LEU A 322 -3.30 -1.44 -14.90
N PHE A 323 -2.50 -2.34 -15.46
CA PHE A 323 -2.97 -3.42 -16.33
C PHE A 323 -3.98 -4.33 -15.62
N ALA A 324 -3.66 -4.78 -14.41
CA ALA A 324 -4.56 -5.60 -13.60
C ALA A 324 -5.87 -4.86 -13.29
N THR A 325 -5.80 -3.58 -12.92
CA THR A 325 -6.98 -2.77 -12.60
C THR A 325 -7.88 -2.56 -13.82
N VAL A 326 -7.29 -2.28 -15.00
CA VAL A 326 -8.04 -2.13 -16.26
C VAL A 326 -8.72 -3.44 -16.65
N LEU A 327 -8.04 -4.58 -16.55
CA LEU A 327 -8.63 -5.88 -16.88
C LEU A 327 -9.74 -6.28 -15.92
N VAL A 328 -9.55 -6.08 -14.61
CA VAL A 328 -10.59 -6.34 -13.60
C VAL A 328 -11.78 -5.40 -13.84
N GLY A 329 -11.54 -4.11 -14.12
CA GLY A 329 -12.57 -3.12 -14.44
C GLY A 329 -13.36 -3.44 -15.69
N THR A 330 -12.68 -3.88 -16.75
CA THR A 330 -13.32 -4.32 -18.00
C THR A 330 -14.24 -5.51 -17.75
N LYS A 331 -13.79 -6.50 -16.96
CA LYS A 331 -14.63 -7.64 -16.61
C LYS A 331 -15.83 -7.24 -15.76
N ALA A 332 -15.62 -6.35 -14.79
CA ALA A 332 -16.70 -5.81 -13.95
C ALA A 332 -17.76 -5.09 -14.81
N TRP A 333 -17.33 -4.32 -15.81
CA TRP A 333 -18.21 -3.65 -16.76
C TRP A 333 -19.02 -4.63 -17.60
N ILE A 334 -18.37 -5.65 -18.19
CA ILE A 334 -19.05 -6.68 -18.98
C ILE A 334 -20.11 -7.40 -18.13
N HIS A 335 -19.74 -7.81 -16.90
CA HIS A 335 -20.65 -8.48 -15.98
C HIS A 335 -21.86 -7.60 -15.63
N ARG A 336 -21.67 -6.30 -15.36
CA ARG A 336 -22.78 -5.36 -15.12
C ARG A 336 -23.72 -5.26 -16.32
N ARG A 337 -23.16 -5.17 -17.53
CA ARG A 337 -23.95 -5.07 -18.77
C ARG A 337 -24.78 -6.34 -18.99
N GLN A 338 -24.18 -7.52 -18.81
CA GLN A 338 -24.87 -8.80 -18.97
C GLN A 338 -26.03 -8.97 -17.96
N VAL A 339 -25.80 -8.66 -16.68
CA VAL A 339 -26.85 -8.74 -15.65
C VAL A 339 -27.96 -7.72 -15.91
N SER A 340 -27.62 -6.50 -16.33
CA SER A 340 -28.59 -5.48 -16.69
C SER A 340 -29.48 -5.87 -17.87
N HIS A 341 -28.94 -6.60 -18.85
CA HIS A 341 -29.71 -7.06 -20.00
C HIS A 341 -30.63 -8.25 -19.68
N GLN A 342 -30.25 -9.11 -18.74
CA GLN A 342 -30.97 -10.37 -18.47
C GLN A 342 -32.06 -10.26 -17.40
N PHE A 343 -31.95 -9.35 -16.42
CA PHE A 343 -32.81 -9.40 -15.22
C PHE A 343 -33.58 -8.10 -14.87
N GLY A 344 -33.53 -7.07 -15.72
CA GLY A 344 -34.26 -5.80 -15.53
C GLY A 344 -33.79 -4.98 -14.31
N PRO A 345 -34.35 -3.77 -14.07
CA PRO A 345 -33.84 -2.82 -13.07
C PRO A 345 -33.97 -3.24 -11.60
N LYS A 346 -34.66 -4.35 -11.30
CA LYS A 346 -35.08 -4.74 -9.94
C LYS A 346 -34.32 -5.93 -9.34
N THR A 347 -33.31 -6.48 -10.00
CA THR A 347 -32.56 -7.63 -9.48
C THR A 347 -31.50 -7.21 -8.47
N ARG A 348 -31.45 -7.96 -7.37
CA ARG A 348 -30.48 -7.78 -6.28
C ARG A 348 -29.05 -7.96 -6.82
N ARG A 349 -28.19 -6.95 -6.62
CA ARG A 349 -26.76 -6.94 -7.02
C ARG A 349 -26.09 -8.23 -6.54
N THR A 350 -25.53 -9.03 -7.45
CA THR A 350 -24.86 -10.30 -7.08
C THR A 350 -23.60 -10.02 -6.27
N LEU A 351 -23.25 -10.91 -5.33
CA LEU A 351 -22.04 -10.83 -4.49
C LEU A 351 -20.79 -10.60 -5.35
N ALA A 352 -20.67 -11.33 -6.46
CA ALA A 352 -19.57 -11.22 -7.40
C ALA A 352 -19.44 -9.81 -8.00
N GLY A 353 -20.56 -9.16 -8.35
CA GLY A 353 -20.54 -7.81 -8.91
C GLY A 353 -20.05 -6.74 -7.94
N ARG A 354 -20.36 -6.88 -6.63
CA ARG A 354 -19.89 -5.98 -5.57
C ARG A 354 -18.40 -6.18 -5.27
N VAL A 355 -17.96 -7.44 -5.17
CA VAL A 355 -16.54 -7.77 -4.96
C VAL A 355 -15.69 -7.23 -6.11
N MET A 356 -16.13 -7.40 -7.36
CA MET A 356 -15.43 -6.84 -8.52
C MET A 356 -15.35 -5.31 -8.46
N GLU A 357 -16.41 -4.62 -8.05
CA GLU A 357 -16.41 -3.15 -7.88
C GLU A 357 -15.42 -2.70 -6.81
N LEU A 358 -15.43 -3.32 -5.63
CA LEU A 358 -14.48 -3.01 -4.56
C LEU A 358 -13.02 -3.26 -4.99
N LEU A 359 -12.78 -4.31 -5.78
CA LEU A 359 -11.45 -4.59 -6.33
C LEU A 359 -10.99 -3.53 -7.34
N VAL A 360 -11.90 -2.97 -8.14
CA VAL A 360 -11.59 -1.87 -9.06
C VAL A 360 -11.31 -0.59 -8.30
N GLU A 361 -12.17 -0.21 -7.36
CA GLU A 361 -12.01 1.02 -6.57
C GLU A 361 -10.69 1.02 -5.80
N SER A 362 -10.38 -0.07 -5.09
CA SER A 362 -9.10 -0.23 -4.38
C SER A 362 -7.91 -0.30 -5.34
N GLY A 363 -8.06 -0.90 -6.53
CA GLY A 363 -7.03 -0.92 -7.58
C GLY A 363 -6.70 0.47 -8.12
N VAL A 364 -7.70 1.30 -8.37
CA VAL A 364 -7.51 2.68 -8.85
C VAL A 364 -6.72 3.51 -7.84
N VAL A 365 -7.09 3.42 -6.55
CA VAL A 365 -6.38 4.13 -5.48
C VAL A 365 -4.91 3.67 -5.41
N TYR A 366 -4.66 2.36 -5.47
CA TYR A 366 -3.30 1.84 -5.40
C TYR A 366 -2.46 2.21 -6.64
N THR A 367 -3.05 2.18 -7.83
CA THR A 367 -2.40 2.66 -9.06
C THR A 367 -2.07 4.15 -8.98
N ALA A 368 -2.97 4.97 -8.41
CA ALA A 368 -2.72 6.40 -8.21
C ALA A 368 -1.54 6.66 -7.25
N ILE A 369 -1.40 5.85 -6.19
CA ILE A 369 -0.27 5.91 -5.25
C ILE A 369 1.05 5.59 -5.98
N TRP A 370 1.10 4.50 -6.75
CA TRP A 370 2.29 4.17 -7.56
C TRP A 370 2.60 5.24 -8.60
N LEU A 371 1.59 5.83 -9.22
CA LEU A 371 1.78 6.91 -10.19
C LEU A 371 2.40 8.14 -9.53
N LEU A 372 1.90 8.54 -8.35
CA LEU A 372 2.46 9.64 -7.57
C LEU A 372 3.93 9.38 -7.22
N TYR A 373 4.24 8.15 -6.81
CA TYR A 373 5.59 7.74 -6.50
C TYR A 373 6.53 7.81 -7.72
N CYS A 374 6.10 7.29 -8.88
CA CYS A 374 6.87 7.42 -10.12
C CYS A 374 7.07 8.88 -10.58
N ILE A 375 6.06 9.74 -10.42
CA ILE A 375 6.17 11.18 -10.74
C ILE A 375 7.21 11.85 -9.84
N SER A 376 7.26 11.45 -8.57
CA SER A 376 8.14 12.05 -7.57
C SER A 376 9.63 11.89 -7.93
N PHE A 377 10.03 10.81 -8.61
CA PHE A 377 11.42 10.61 -9.08
C PHE A 377 11.93 11.64 -10.12
N PHE A 378 11.02 12.34 -10.80
CA PHE A 378 11.36 13.31 -11.86
C PHE A 378 10.98 14.74 -11.51
N ARG A 379 10.07 14.92 -10.56
CA ARG A 379 9.59 16.22 -10.11
C ARG A 379 9.66 16.29 -8.60
N GLN A 380 10.43 17.26 -8.11
CA GLN A 380 10.38 17.64 -6.71
C GLN A 380 9.01 18.30 -6.43
N ILE A 381 8.09 17.53 -5.87
CA ILE A 381 6.70 17.97 -5.61
C ILE A 381 6.67 18.97 -4.46
N THR A 382 7.43 18.70 -3.40
CA THR A 382 7.62 19.61 -2.26
C THR A 382 9.05 19.49 -1.76
N THR A 383 9.57 20.60 -1.27
CA THR A 383 10.89 20.72 -0.68
C THR A 383 10.76 21.34 0.70
N GLN A 384 11.27 20.65 1.71
CA GLN A 384 11.35 21.17 3.08
C GLN A 384 12.82 21.37 3.42
N THR A 385 13.19 22.60 3.76
CA THR A 385 14.53 22.92 4.24
C THR A 385 14.61 22.54 5.71
N VAL A 386 15.38 21.49 5.95
CA VAL A 386 15.54 20.89 7.26
C VAL A 386 16.50 21.72 8.12
N PHE A 387 17.45 22.43 7.50
CA PHE A 387 18.47 23.24 8.20
C PHE A 387 18.84 24.53 7.46
N GLY A 388 18.69 25.66 8.17
CA GLY A 388 19.12 27.00 7.73
C GLY A 388 18.33 27.58 6.55
N PRO A 389 18.47 28.88 6.26
CA PRO A 389 17.71 29.55 5.19
C PRO A 389 18.03 29.04 3.78
N ASP A 390 19.26 28.59 3.49
CA ASP A 390 19.76 28.47 2.10
C ASP A 390 20.60 27.21 1.78
N SER A 391 20.48 26.12 2.54
CA SER A 391 21.27 24.90 2.23
C SER A 391 20.56 23.94 1.26
N ASN A 392 20.96 23.97 -0.02
CA ASN A 392 20.52 23.00 -1.05
C ASN A 392 20.88 21.53 -0.72
N GLU A 393 21.73 21.30 0.29
CA GLU A 393 22.21 19.96 0.66
C GLU A 393 21.39 19.28 1.77
N SER A 394 20.48 20.00 2.43
CA SER A 394 19.62 19.50 3.53
C SER A 394 18.12 19.62 3.21
N LEU A 395 17.74 19.26 1.99
CA LEU A 395 16.34 19.11 1.62
C LEU A 395 15.80 17.73 2.00
N VAL A 396 14.61 17.71 2.58
CA VAL A 396 13.70 16.56 2.57
C VAL A 396 12.64 16.85 1.53
N THR A 397 12.43 15.89 0.64
CA THR A 397 11.49 15.99 -0.46
C THR A 397 10.28 15.08 -0.23
N ALA A 398 9.22 15.28 -1.02
CA ALA A 398 8.09 14.36 -1.05
C ALA A 398 8.52 12.90 -1.34
N VAL A 399 9.59 12.71 -2.13
CA VAL A 399 10.12 11.38 -2.49
C VAL A 399 10.59 10.66 -1.23
N ASP A 400 11.33 11.35 -0.35
CA ASP A 400 11.86 10.75 0.87
C ASP A 400 10.74 10.28 1.81
N HIS A 401 9.65 11.05 1.91
CA HIS A 401 8.46 10.60 2.63
C HIS A 401 7.80 9.40 1.97
N LEU A 402 7.75 9.37 0.63
CA LEU A 402 7.19 8.26 -0.13
C LEU A 402 8.04 6.99 -0.01
N ASP A 403 9.37 7.10 0.04
CA ASP A 403 10.29 5.97 0.21
C ASP A 403 10.05 5.23 1.54
N GLY A 404 9.88 5.98 2.63
CA GLY A 404 9.48 5.40 3.92
C GLY A 404 8.02 4.91 3.91
N ALA A 405 7.11 5.65 3.27
CA ALA A 405 5.69 5.34 3.26
C ALA A 405 5.33 4.09 2.44
N MET A 406 6.02 3.85 1.32
CA MET A 406 5.67 2.80 0.37
C MET A 406 5.78 1.40 0.98
N ALA A 407 6.71 1.19 1.93
CA ALA A 407 6.78 -0.05 2.70
C ALA A 407 5.49 -0.35 3.48
N GLN A 408 4.83 0.67 4.02
CA GLN A 408 3.56 0.52 4.73
C GLN A 408 2.37 0.49 3.76
N LEU A 409 2.38 1.31 2.70
CA LEU A 409 1.29 1.37 1.71
C LEU A 409 1.10 0.05 0.97
N THR A 410 2.20 -0.62 0.63
CA THR A 410 2.20 -1.95 -0.02
C THR A 410 1.56 -3.04 0.84
N SER A 411 1.56 -2.92 2.18
CA SER A 411 0.84 -3.85 3.09
C SER A 411 -0.57 -3.40 3.45
N ILE A 412 -0.83 -2.09 3.53
CA ILE A 412 -2.16 -1.52 3.79
C ILE A 412 -3.14 -1.93 2.69
N TYR A 413 -2.72 -1.89 1.42
CA TYR A 413 -3.61 -2.20 0.29
C TYR A 413 -4.19 -3.63 0.37
N PRO A 414 -3.38 -4.71 0.50
CA PRO A 414 -3.91 -6.06 0.64
C PRO A 414 -4.73 -6.28 1.91
N LEU A 415 -4.33 -5.64 3.03
CA LEU A 415 -5.09 -5.65 4.28
C LEU A 415 -6.50 -5.10 4.09
N ALA A 416 -6.61 -3.93 3.45
CA ALA A 416 -7.88 -3.28 3.16
C ALA A 416 -8.75 -4.15 2.25
N VAL A 417 -8.19 -4.70 1.17
CA VAL A 417 -8.91 -5.61 0.26
C VAL A 417 -9.42 -6.84 1.01
N PHE A 418 -8.60 -7.46 1.85
CA PHE A 418 -9.01 -8.62 2.65
C PHE A 418 -10.17 -8.29 3.60
N ILE A 419 -10.07 -7.17 4.33
CA ILE A 419 -11.11 -6.72 5.26
C ILE A 419 -12.41 -6.43 4.50
N LEU A 420 -12.35 -5.71 3.38
CA LEU A 420 -13.52 -5.39 2.56
C LEU A 420 -14.23 -6.65 2.06
N ILE A 421 -13.49 -7.61 1.50
CA ILE A 421 -14.04 -8.90 1.04
C ILE A 421 -14.65 -9.68 2.23
N ALA A 422 -13.97 -9.67 3.38
CA ALA A 422 -14.44 -10.38 4.55
C ALA A 422 -15.73 -9.77 5.11
N LEU A 423 -15.83 -8.45 5.18
CA LEU A 423 -17.01 -7.73 5.63
C LEU A 423 -18.19 -7.96 4.67
N ASP A 424 -17.96 -7.90 3.35
CA ASP A 424 -19.00 -8.13 2.34
C ASP A 424 -19.58 -9.55 2.47
N LYS A 425 -18.74 -10.57 2.63
CA LYS A 425 -19.17 -11.96 2.87
C LYS A 425 -20.02 -12.11 4.15
N ILE A 426 -19.66 -11.41 5.24
CA ILE A 426 -20.40 -11.43 6.51
C ILE A 426 -21.74 -10.70 6.38
N HIS A 427 -21.78 -9.58 5.67
CA HIS A 427 -23.01 -8.84 5.44
C HIS A 427 -23.99 -9.70 4.63
N HIS A 428 -23.53 -10.30 3.53
CA HIS A 428 -24.36 -11.16 2.69
C HIS A 428 -24.90 -12.38 3.42
N SER A 429 -24.09 -13.11 4.22
CA SER A 429 -24.59 -14.26 4.97
C SER A 429 -25.71 -13.89 5.95
N ARG A 430 -25.67 -12.69 6.54
CA ARG A 430 -26.73 -12.18 7.42
C ARG A 430 -28.02 -11.83 6.67
N VAL A 431 -27.94 -11.18 5.51
CA VAL A 431 -29.15 -10.80 4.74
C VAL A 431 -29.75 -11.99 3.98
N SER A 432 -29.01 -13.09 3.79
CA SER A 432 -29.57 -14.37 3.33
C SER A 432 -30.38 -15.11 4.41
N GLN A 433 -30.35 -14.62 5.66
CA GLN A 433 -30.99 -15.25 6.82
C GLN A 433 -32.13 -14.39 7.44
N PRO A 434 -33.22 -14.02 6.74
CA PRO A 434 -34.44 -13.52 7.39
C PRO A 434 -35.49 -14.64 7.59
N SER A 435 -35.95 -14.77 8.85
CA SER A 435 -37.14 -15.49 9.35
C SER A 435 -37.49 -16.87 8.75
N ARG A 436 -36.97 -17.93 9.36
CA ARG A 436 -37.64 -19.24 9.40
C ARG A 436 -38.12 -19.49 10.83
N SER A 437 -39.11 -18.70 11.23
CA SER A 437 -40.05 -18.94 12.33
C SER A 437 -41.39 -18.55 11.71
N ASP A 438 -42.29 -19.47 11.37
CA ASP A 438 -42.88 -20.45 12.29
C ASP A 438 -43.08 -21.84 11.68
N GLU A 439 -43.36 -22.78 12.58
CA GLU A 439 -43.73 -24.19 12.43
C GLU A 439 -42.60 -25.22 12.59
N TRP A 440 -42.51 -25.67 13.84
CA TRP A 440 -41.94 -26.95 14.24
C TRP A 440 -43.01 -28.03 14.16
N PRO A 441 -42.73 -29.18 13.50
CA PRO A 441 -43.13 -30.45 14.11
C PRO A 441 -41.89 -31.30 14.42
N ARG A 442 -41.90 -31.89 15.62
CA ARG A 442 -40.89 -32.84 16.09
C ARG A 442 -40.89 -34.04 15.16
N GLY A 443 -39.73 -34.42 14.64
CA GLY A 443 -39.60 -35.69 13.96
C GLY A 443 -38.31 -35.88 13.16
N LYS A 444 -37.33 -36.52 13.80
CA LYS A 444 -36.36 -37.46 13.21
C LYS A 444 -35.30 -36.91 12.23
N ASN A 445 -34.05 -36.97 12.69
CA ASN A 445 -32.80 -37.16 11.95
C ASN A 445 -32.83 -37.00 10.42
N ARG A 446 -32.31 -35.85 9.93
CA ARG A 446 -31.51 -35.83 8.70
C ARG A 446 -30.52 -34.66 8.76
N ALA A 447 -29.25 -34.98 8.96
CA ALA A 447 -28.16 -34.06 8.68
C ALA A 447 -28.19 -33.75 7.18
N VAL A 448 -28.66 -32.57 6.82
CA VAL A 448 -28.58 -32.06 5.44
C VAL A 448 -27.25 -31.33 5.35
N ASN A 449 -26.25 -32.02 4.82
CA ASN A 449 -25.03 -31.41 4.31
C ASN A 449 -25.43 -30.53 3.11
N VAL A 450 -25.38 -29.21 3.27
CA VAL A 450 -25.36 -28.29 2.12
C VAL A 450 -23.89 -27.93 1.88
N SER A 451 -23.18 -28.81 1.17
CA SER A 451 -21.99 -28.42 0.44
C SER A 451 -22.46 -27.65 -0.80
N LEU A 452 -22.34 -26.32 -0.75
CA LEU A 452 -22.58 -25.49 -1.93
C LEU A 452 -21.33 -25.59 -2.82
N GLU A 453 -21.29 -26.66 -3.61
CA GLU A 453 -20.36 -26.83 -4.72
C GLU A 453 -20.82 -25.90 -5.85
N ILE A 454 -19.93 -25.02 -6.31
CA ILE A 454 -20.20 -24.11 -7.43
C ILE A 454 -20.11 -24.97 -8.70
N ASP A 455 -21.24 -25.54 -9.11
CA ASP A 455 -21.35 -26.17 -10.42
C ASP A 455 -21.89 -25.15 -11.42
N VAL A 456 -21.04 -24.79 -12.38
CA VAL A 456 -21.36 -23.85 -13.46
C VAL A 456 -22.04 -24.66 -14.56
N GLN A 457 -23.37 -24.71 -14.53
CA GLN A 457 -24.14 -25.25 -15.65
C GLN A 457 -24.00 -24.34 -16.88
N ILE A 458 -23.40 -24.94 -17.91
CA ILE A 458 -23.28 -24.42 -19.27
C ILE A 458 -24.67 -24.41 -19.90
N GLU A 459 -25.24 -23.23 -20.10
CA GLU A 459 -26.42 -23.04 -20.94
C GLU A 459 -25.98 -23.15 -22.41
N ARG A 460 -26.24 -24.32 -23.00
CA ARG A 460 -26.03 -24.58 -24.43
C ARG A 460 -27.37 -24.36 -25.13
N SER A 461 -27.44 -23.29 -25.90
CA SER A 461 -28.55 -22.96 -26.79
C SER A 461 -28.82 -24.08 -27.80
N THR A 462 -30.05 -24.60 -27.76
CA THR A 462 -30.92 -25.02 -28.89
C THR A 462 -30.27 -25.45 -30.21
N SER A 463 -30.44 -26.73 -30.54
CA SER A 463 -30.74 -27.16 -31.92
C SER A 463 -31.77 -28.29 -31.88
N LEU A 464 -32.99 -27.99 -32.36
CA LEU A 464 -34.03 -28.98 -32.63
C LEU A 464 -33.60 -29.94 -33.74
N SER A 465 -33.77 -31.24 -33.53
CA SER A 465 -34.24 -32.21 -34.53
C SER A 465 -34.49 -33.57 -33.86
N PRO A 466 -35.70 -34.14 -33.92
CA PRO A 466 -35.95 -35.51 -33.50
C PRO A 466 -36.04 -36.43 -34.71
N LYS A 467 -35.16 -37.43 -34.81
CA LYS A 467 -35.42 -38.62 -35.64
C LYS A 467 -35.04 -39.91 -34.91
N SER A 468 -36.08 -40.73 -34.75
CA SER A 468 -36.11 -42.19 -34.81
C SER A 468 -35.24 -42.99 -33.84
N ALA A 469 -35.89 -43.57 -32.82
CA ALA A 469 -35.61 -44.95 -32.43
C ALA A 469 -36.93 -45.64 -32.04
N ILE A 470 -37.27 -46.62 -32.87
CA ILE A 470 -38.43 -47.50 -32.82
C ILE A 470 -38.30 -48.44 -31.61
N ARG A 471 -39.39 -48.62 -30.84
CA ARG A 471 -39.64 -49.84 -30.07
C ARG A 471 -41.13 -50.18 -30.10
N MET A 472 -41.42 -51.38 -30.60
CA MET A 472 -42.75 -51.94 -30.83
C MET A 472 -43.41 -52.47 -29.55
N ALA A 473 -44.75 -52.46 -29.60
CA ALA A 473 -45.73 -53.48 -29.16
C ALA A 473 -46.81 -52.94 -28.20
N PRO A 474 -48.04 -53.50 -28.20
CA PRO A 474 -48.89 -53.72 -29.37
C PRO A 474 -50.36 -53.28 -29.16
N LEU A 475 -51.03 -53.03 -30.28
CA LEU A 475 -52.46 -53.27 -30.60
C LEU A 475 -53.54 -52.95 -29.55
N GLN A 476 -54.31 -51.90 -29.82
CA GLN A 476 -55.77 -51.96 -29.67
C GLN A 476 -56.46 -51.32 -30.86
N TYR A 477 -57.46 -52.06 -31.33
CA TYR A 477 -58.23 -51.97 -32.56
C TYR A 477 -59.50 -51.16 -32.31
N THR A 478 -59.91 -50.30 -33.27
CA THR A 478 -61.27 -49.94 -33.73
C THR A 478 -61.17 -48.58 -34.44
N ASP A 479 -61.20 -48.52 -35.77
CA ASP A 479 -62.40 -48.53 -36.64
C ASP A 479 -63.09 -47.14 -36.74
N ARG A 480 -62.80 -46.43 -37.84
CA ARG A 480 -63.79 -45.87 -38.78
C ARG A 480 -63.14 -44.96 -39.84
N SER A 481 -63.31 -45.35 -41.09
CA SER A 481 -63.11 -44.58 -42.33
C SER A 481 -64.36 -43.70 -42.61
N PRO A 482 -64.54 -43.12 -43.82
CA PRO A 482 -63.83 -41.96 -44.39
C PRO A 482 -64.80 -40.92 -45.01
N SER A 483 -64.30 -39.75 -45.43
CA SER A 483 -64.94 -38.91 -46.46
C SER A 483 -63.89 -37.97 -47.05
N VAL A 484 -63.38 -38.16 -48.27
CA VAL A 484 -63.98 -37.92 -49.61
C VAL A 484 -63.65 -36.50 -50.11
N LEU A 485 -62.94 -36.49 -51.25
CA LEU A 485 -62.87 -35.50 -52.37
C LEU A 485 -62.57 -34.02 -52.02
N ASP A 486 -61.91 -33.21 -52.83
CA ASP A 486 -61.71 -33.14 -54.28
C ASP A 486 -60.56 -32.13 -54.52
N ASP A 487 -59.61 -32.44 -55.42
CA ASP A 487 -59.46 -31.87 -56.78
C ASP A 487 -58.84 -30.46 -56.86
N THR A 488 -57.59 -30.39 -57.34
CA THR A 488 -57.15 -29.99 -58.71
C THR A 488 -57.03 -28.45 -58.90
N LYS A 489 -55.80 -27.90 -58.89
CA LYS A 489 -54.92 -27.57 -60.06
C LYS A 489 -55.09 -26.06 -60.46
N PRO A 490 -54.28 -25.45 -61.36
CA PRO A 490 -52.89 -24.96 -61.16
C PRO A 490 -52.57 -23.57 -61.77
N LEU A 491 -51.25 -23.23 -61.78
CA LEU A 491 -50.53 -22.24 -62.61
C LEU A 491 -50.90 -20.76 -62.33
N ASP A 492 -49.99 -19.79 -62.27
CA ASP A 492 -48.97 -19.40 -63.25
C ASP A 492 -48.08 -18.29 -62.60
N SER A 493 -46.75 -18.34 -62.72
CA SER A 493 -45.89 -17.48 -63.56
C SER A 493 -45.38 -16.17 -62.93
N GLY A 494 -44.12 -15.84 -63.26
CA GLY A 494 -43.51 -14.50 -63.17
C GLY A 494 -42.63 -14.27 -61.94
N VAL A 495 -41.29 -14.40 -61.93
CA VAL A 495 -40.23 -13.75 -62.73
C VAL A 495 -39.86 -12.34 -62.23
N ASP A 496 -38.55 -12.18 -61.98
CA ASP A 496 -37.72 -10.96 -61.86
C ASP A 496 -37.96 -10.01 -60.68
N GLU A 497 -37.02 -9.22 -60.16
CA GLU A 497 -35.55 -9.04 -60.19
C GLU A 497 -35.30 -8.05 -59.03
N ALA A 498 -34.30 -8.26 -58.17
CA ALA A 498 -33.05 -7.47 -58.12
C ALA A 498 -33.17 -5.94 -57.88
N LEU A 499 -32.32 -5.48 -56.95
CA LEU A 499 -31.79 -4.12 -56.71
C LEU A 499 -32.64 -3.15 -55.86
N GLU A 500 -32.26 -2.96 -54.60
CA GLU A 500 -31.26 -1.98 -54.14
C GLU A 500 -30.63 -2.39 -52.80
#